data_AF-A0A517WAJ8-F1
#
_entry.id   AF-A0A517WAJ8-F1
#
_cell.length_a   1.000
_cell.length_b   1.000
_cell.length_c   1.000
_cell.angle_alpha   90.00
_cell.angle_beta   90.00
_cell.angle_gamma   90.00
#
_symmetry.space_group_name_H-M   'P 1'
#
loop_
_entity.id
_entity.type
_entity.pdbx_description
1 polymer ?
#
loop_
_entity_poly.entity_id
_entity_poly.type
_entity_poly.pdbx_seq_one_letter_code
_entity_poly.pdbx_strand_id
1 'polypeptide(L)'
;MLNLSIRNASQGSQQSYVGGKPSVPAGTKLPDCKLCGQAQTFMFQVAFPSGTDWVGKTLSCFACMKCVDERFLIPEMLDNHSRGCDIPDGFLTTYDKNFAFLVFSTSDAIMIEDYEEEVAFFALETVSESTHGDFGKIGGVPDWLLEDESPATYATTTPMVFLLELMPCIKFIKVEGARPQMELDIFGNPSPSPLGYYQLFLGNTTYLFGTMGNDPLIYAITQV
;
A
#
# COMPACT_ATOMS: atom_id res chain seq x y z
N MET A 1 4.82 -13.20 -12.63
CA MET A 1 3.69 -12.25 -12.62
C MET A 1 2.46 -13.00 -12.15
N LEU A 2 1.73 -12.44 -11.20
CA LEU A 2 0.56 -13.04 -10.58
C LEU A 2 -0.52 -11.97 -10.35
N ASN A 3 -1.75 -12.20 -10.85
CA ASN A 3 -2.85 -11.27 -10.69
C ASN A 3 -3.57 -11.52 -9.36
N LEU A 4 -3.96 -10.47 -8.63
CA LEU A 4 -4.67 -10.53 -7.37
C LEU A 4 -6.13 -10.13 -7.54
N SER A 5 -7.04 -10.95 -7.02
CA SER A 5 -8.47 -10.62 -6.98
C SER A 5 -9.07 -10.70 -5.58
N ILE A 6 -10.01 -9.81 -5.31
CA ILE A 6 -10.79 -9.71 -4.09
C ILE A 6 -11.80 -10.86 -4.03
N ARG A 7 -11.87 -11.55 -2.90
CA ARG A 7 -12.78 -12.66 -2.64
C ARG A 7 -13.40 -12.55 -1.25
N ASN A 8 -14.67 -12.93 -1.16
CA ASN A 8 -15.33 -13.09 0.12
C ASN A 8 -14.80 -14.34 0.81
N ALA A 9 -14.26 -14.18 2.01
CA ALA A 9 -13.76 -15.27 2.84
C ALA A 9 -13.76 -14.83 4.32
N SER A 10 -13.51 -15.78 5.23
CA SER A 10 -13.10 -15.45 6.60
C SER A 10 -11.59 -15.24 6.65
N GLN A 11 -11.13 -14.32 7.50
CA GLN A 11 -9.71 -14.00 7.63
C GLN A 11 -8.82 -15.21 7.94
N GLY A 12 -9.19 -16.04 8.92
CA GLY A 12 -8.57 -17.34 9.16
C GLY A 12 -7.04 -17.34 9.03
N SER A 13 -6.51 -18.14 8.11
CA SER A 13 -5.08 -18.25 7.80
C SER A 13 -4.65 -17.51 6.52
N GLN A 14 -5.43 -16.52 6.07
CA GLN A 14 -5.12 -15.77 4.86
C GLN A 14 -3.87 -14.91 5.07
N GLN A 15 -2.95 -14.92 4.11
CA GLN A 15 -1.70 -14.15 4.19
C GLN A 15 -1.74 -12.86 3.35
N SER A 16 -2.59 -12.82 2.32
CA SER A 16 -2.84 -11.65 1.48
C SER A 16 -4.32 -11.29 1.56
N TYR A 17 -4.63 -10.05 1.96
CA TYR A 17 -6.01 -9.61 2.19
C TYR A 17 -6.12 -8.08 2.28
N VAL A 18 -7.35 -7.60 2.15
CA VAL A 18 -7.78 -6.21 2.37
C VAL A 18 -8.52 -6.13 3.69
N GLY A 19 -8.28 -5.08 4.48
CA GLY A 19 -9.00 -4.81 5.72
C GLY A 19 -8.95 -5.94 6.76
N GLY A 20 -9.88 -5.92 7.71
CA GLY A 20 -9.83 -6.80 8.88
C GLY A 20 -8.68 -6.44 9.81
N LYS A 21 -8.16 -7.43 10.53
CA LYS A 21 -7.07 -7.23 11.50
C LYS A 21 -5.70 -7.36 10.81
N PRO A 22 -4.75 -6.44 10.99
CA PRO A 22 -3.40 -6.61 10.45
C PRO A 22 -2.70 -7.80 11.11
N SER A 23 -1.85 -8.49 10.34
CA SER A 23 -0.90 -9.47 10.88
C SER A 23 0.51 -8.92 10.72
N VAL A 24 1.24 -8.75 11.83
CA VAL A 24 2.59 -8.18 11.83
C VAL A 24 3.45 -8.90 12.86
N PRO A 25 4.79 -8.74 12.85
CA PRO A 25 5.65 -9.38 13.85
C PRO A 25 5.29 -8.97 15.27
N ALA A 26 5.46 -9.89 16.23
CA ALA A 26 5.19 -9.61 17.64
C ALA A 26 5.94 -8.37 18.13
N GLY A 27 5.24 -7.50 18.87
CA GLY A 27 5.80 -6.26 19.41
C GLY A 27 5.96 -5.12 18.39
N THR A 28 5.56 -5.32 17.13
CA THR A 28 5.52 -4.24 16.13
C THR A 28 4.54 -3.18 16.58
N LYS A 29 5.01 -1.94 16.69
CA LYS A 29 4.13 -0.78 16.88
C LYS A 29 3.47 -0.45 15.54
N LEU A 30 2.14 -0.44 15.51
CA LEU A 30 1.38 0.03 14.34
C LEU A 30 1.65 1.52 14.07
N PRO A 31 1.66 1.94 12.79
CA PRO A 31 2.11 3.27 12.43
C PRO A 31 1.11 4.36 12.82
N ASP A 32 1.63 5.45 13.38
CA ASP A 32 0.90 6.68 13.62
C ASP A 32 1.15 7.66 12.47
N CYS A 33 0.14 8.45 12.11
CA CYS A 33 0.27 9.52 11.14
C CYS A 33 1.22 10.61 11.67
N LYS A 34 2.28 10.93 10.93
CA LYS A 34 3.25 11.97 11.30
C LYS A 34 2.69 13.40 11.19
N LEU A 35 1.51 13.58 10.60
CA LEU A 35 0.84 14.88 10.47
C LEU A 35 -0.09 15.18 11.68
N CYS A 36 -0.92 14.21 12.09
CA CYS A 36 -1.94 14.41 13.12
C CYS A 36 -1.75 13.57 14.40
N GLY A 37 -0.77 12.66 14.40
CA GLY A 37 -0.46 11.78 15.54
C GLY A 37 -1.48 10.66 15.79
N GLN A 38 -2.51 10.52 14.96
CA GLN A 38 -3.49 9.44 15.09
C GLN A 38 -3.00 8.15 14.45
N ALA A 39 -3.41 7.01 14.99
CA ALA A 39 -3.15 5.70 14.39
C ALA A 39 -3.68 5.63 12.95
N GLN A 40 -2.84 5.14 12.04
CA GLN A 40 -3.22 4.89 10.65
C GLN A 40 -4.12 3.66 10.54
N THR A 41 -4.98 3.68 9.53
CA THR A 41 -5.91 2.60 9.20
C THR A 41 -5.20 1.53 8.38
N PHE A 42 -5.37 0.27 8.74
CA PHE A 42 -4.87 -0.86 7.96
C PHE A 42 -5.68 -1.00 6.67
N MET A 43 -5.00 -0.99 5.53
CA MET A 43 -5.65 -1.02 4.21
C MET A 43 -5.60 -2.42 3.62
N PHE A 44 -4.41 -3.00 3.52
CA PHE A 44 -4.21 -4.33 2.97
C PHE A 44 -2.84 -4.89 3.37
N GLN A 45 -2.67 -6.19 3.21
CA GLN A 45 -1.37 -6.84 3.17
C GLN A 45 -1.27 -7.84 2.03
N VAL A 46 -0.06 -8.01 1.51
CA VAL A 46 0.26 -8.95 0.43
C VAL A 46 1.50 -9.73 0.82
N ALA A 47 1.37 -11.05 0.92
CA ALA A 47 2.49 -11.98 1.03
C ALA A 47 3.04 -12.30 -0.36
N PHE A 48 4.34 -12.16 -0.53
CA PHE A 48 5.04 -12.38 -1.79
C PHE A 48 5.35 -13.87 -1.98
N PRO A 49 4.76 -14.54 -2.99
CA PRO A 49 4.93 -15.97 -3.19
C PRO A 49 6.26 -16.30 -3.87
N SER A 50 6.56 -17.59 -3.95
CA SER A 50 7.71 -18.13 -4.70
C SER A 50 7.75 -17.61 -6.14
N GLY A 51 8.96 -17.32 -6.63
CA GLY A 51 9.18 -16.77 -7.98
C GLY A 51 9.05 -15.25 -8.08
N THR A 52 8.94 -14.55 -6.94
CA THR A 52 9.04 -13.09 -6.84
C THR A 52 10.34 -12.69 -6.15
N ASP A 53 10.83 -11.46 -6.38
CA ASP A 53 12.08 -10.97 -5.78
C ASP A 53 12.01 -10.85 -4.25
N TRP A 54 10.80 -10.66 -3.71
CA TRP A 54 10.53 -10.53 -2.27
C TRP A 54 9.90 -11.79 -1.65
N VAL A 55 10.14 -12.96 -2.25
CA VAL A 55 9.63 -14.25 -1.76
C VAL A 55 9.79 -14.42 -0.24
N GLY A 56 8.70 -14.80 0.42
CA GLY A 56 8.67 -15.03 1.87
C GLY A 56 8.62 -13.76 2.73
N LYS A 57 8.50 -12.58 2.10
CA LYS A 57 8.16 -11.32 2.78
C LYS A 57 6.68 -11.01 2.62
N THR A 58 6.15 -10.21 3.54
CA THR A 58 4.83 -9.58 3.45
C THR A 58 5.00 -8.07 3.48
N LEU A 59 4.27 -7.37 2.61
CA LEU A 59 4.09 -5.92 2.67
C LEU A 59 2.70 -5.63 3.20
N SER A 60 2.61 -4.77 4.22
CA SER A 60 1.36 -4.23 4.76
C SER A 60 1.30 -2.72 4.53
N CYS A 61 0.15 -2.23 4.09
CA CYS A 61 -0.09 -0.81 3.86
C CYS A 61 -1.04 -0.24 4.92
N PHE A 62 -0.63 0.87 5.51
CA PHE A 62 -1.43 1.67 6.43
C PHE A 62 -1.55 3.10 5.90
N ALA A 63 -2.70 3.74 6.09
CA ALA A 63 -2.93 5.12 5.68
C ALA A 63 -3.83 5.88 6.65
N CYS A 64 -3.59 7.17 6.81
CA CYS A 64 -4.36 8.03 7.69
C CYS A 64 -5.68 8.42 7.03
N MET A 65 -6.80 7.99 7.62
CA MET A 65 -8.14 8.43 7.21
C MET A 65 -8.64 9.64 8.03
N LYS A 66 -7.88 10.07 9.05
CA LYS A 66 -8.33 11.00 10.10
C LYS A 66 -7.91 12.45 9.87
N CYS A 67 -7.05 12.71 8.90
CA CYS A 67 -6.65 14.06 8.50
C CYS A 67 -6.37 14.11 7.00
N VAL A 68 -6.30 15.31 6.46
CA VAL A 68 -5.96 15.56 5.06
C VAL A 68 -5.08 16.80 4.97
N ASP A 69 -4.13 16.78 4.06
CA ASP A 69 -3.24 17.89 3.73
C ASP A 69 -2.98 17.81 2.22
N GLU A 70 -3.17 18.92 1.51
CA GLU A 70 -3.08 18.98 0.04
C GLU A 70 -1.74 18.47 -0.51
N ARG A 71 -0.66 18.61 0.28
CA ARG A 71 0.70 18.22 -0.11
C ARG A 71 0.94 16.71 -0.01
N PHE A 72 0.06 15.99 0.68
CA PHE A 72 0.24 14.57 1.01
C PHE A 72 -0.98 13.72 0.59
N LEU A 73 -1.73 14.15 -0.42
CA LEU A 73 -2.87 13.38 -0.96
C LEU A 73 -2.42 12.09 -1.66
N ILE A 74 -1.23 12.13 -2.25
CA ILE A 74 -0.53 11.01 -2.86
C ILE A 74 0.88 10.91 -2.27
N PRO A 75 1.57 9.77 -2.40
CA PRO A 75 2.96 9.66 -2.03
C PRO A 75 3.83 10.64 -2.84
N GLU A 76 4.87 11.20 -2.21
CA GLU A 76 5.78 12.13 -2.87
C GLU A 76 6.49 11.47 -4.06
N MET A 77 6.39 12.07 -5.25
CA MET A 77 7.09 11.57 -6.44
C MET A 77 8.34 12.41 -6.69
N LEU A 78 9.41 11.79 -7.18
CA LEU A 78 10.62 12.52 -7.58
C LEU A 78 10.31 13.55 -8.66
N ASP A 79 10.95 14.72 -8.60
CA ASP A 79 10.88 15.73 -9.66
C ASP A 79 11.39 15.18 -11.01
N ASN A 80 12.39 14.28 -10.96
CA ASN A 80 12.87 13.52 -12.12
C ASN A 80 12.49 12.04 -11.99
N HIS A 81 11.23 11.72 -12.27
CA HIS A 81 10.69 10.36 -12.27
C HIS A 81 10.86 9.62 -13.60
N SER A 82 11.80 10.03 -14.45
CA SER A 82 12.07 9.33 -15.71
C SER A 82 12.53 7.89 -15.47
N ARG A 83 12.23 7.00 -16.43
CA ARG A 83 12.66 5.60 -16.40
C ARG A 83 14.15 5.48 -16.06
N GLY A 84 14.45 4.64 -15.09
CA GLY A 84 15.80 4.34 -14.64
C GLY A 84 16.43 5.43 -13.78
N CYS A 85 15.62 6.33 -13.21
CA CYS A 85 16.09 7.32 -12.25
C CYS A 85 16.70 6.67 -10.99
N ASP A 86 17.57 7.42 -10.34
CA ASP A 86 18.07 7.09 -9.01
C ASP A 86 17.22 7.81 -7.96
N ILE A 87 16.74 7.06 -6.98
CA ILE A 87 16.07 7.62 -5.80
C ILE A 87 17.16 8.13 -4.85
N PRO A 88 17.18 9.43 -4.49
CA PRO A 88 18.22 9.99 -3.64
C PRO A 88 18.29 9.33 -2.25
N ASP A 89 19.49 9.26 -1.68
CA ASP A 89 19.69 8.79 -0.31
C ASP A 89 18.88 9.63 0.69
N GLY A 90 18.29 8.97 1.67
CA GLY A 90 17.41 9.58 2.67
C GLY A 90 15.98 9.86 2.20
N PHE A 91 15.69 9.90 0.89
CA PHE A 91 14.34 10.20 0.38
C PHE A 91 13.29 9.25 0.98
N LEU A 92 13.53 7.94 0.90
CA LEU A 92 12.63 6.91 1.42
C LEU A 92 12.58 6.82 2.96
N THR A 93 13.51 7.48 3.67
CA THR A 93 13.54 7.47 5.14
C THR A 93 12.57 8.48 5.76
N THR A 94 12.15 9.49 4.99
CA THR A 94 11.20 10.52 5.43
C THR A 94 9.87 10.48 4.70
N TYR A 95 9.70 9.51 3.80
CA TYR A 95 8.65 9.40 2.79
C TYR A 95 7.25 9.08 3.34
N ASP A 96 7.20 8.23 4.35
CA ASP A 96 6.00 7.74 5.02
C ASP A 96 5.47 8.78 6.04
N LYS A 97 4.66 9.75 5.56
CA LYS A 97 4.08 10.80 6.43
C LYS A 97 2.71 10.42 6.98
N ASN A 98 1.73 10.34 6.08
CA ASN A 98 0.33 10.00 6.37
C ASN A 98 -0.06 8.61 5.84
N PHE A 99 0.91 7.87 5.32
CA PHE A 99 0.83 6.44 5.04
C PHE A 99 2.10 5.76 5.56
N ALA A 100 2.10 4.43 5.61
CA ALA A 100 3.28 3.63 5.91
C ALA A 100 3.19 2.28 5.21
N PHE A 101 4.36 1.78 4.80
CA PHE A 101 4.53 0.40 4.36
C PHE A 101 5.37 -0.34 5.39
N LEU A 102 4.81 -1.40 5.97
CA LEU A 102 5.55 -2.32 6.83
C LEU A 102 5.94 -3.55 6.03
N VAL A 103 7.22 -3.91 6.05
CA VAL A 103 7.74 -5.08 5.36
C VAL A 103 8.40 -6.00 6.39
N PHE A 104 8.01 -7.26 6.39
CA PHE A 104 8.48 -8.25 7.35
C PHE A 104 8.50 -9.66 6.76
N SER A 105 9.18 -10.59 7.42
CA SER A 105 9.13 -12.01 7.07
C SER A 105 7.72 -12.55 7.27
N THR A 106 7.15 -13.19 6.25
CA THR A 106 5.77 -13.73 6.30
C THR A 106 5.59 -14.74 7.44
N SER A 107 6.64 -15.50 7.78
CA SER A 107 6.64 -16.47 8.89
C SER A 107 6.45 -15.85 10.28
N ASP A 108 6.77 -14.57 10.42
CA ASP A 108 6.81 -13.90 11.73
C ASP A 108 5.47 -13.18 12.00
N ALA A 109 4.57 -13.15 11.02
CA ALA A 109 3.31 -12.45 11.08
C ALA A 109 2.35 -13.09 12.11
N ILE A 110 1.88 -12.28 13.05
CA ILE A 110 0.88 -12.67 14.04
C ILE A 110 -0.25 -11.65 13.98
N MET A 111 -1.48 -12.13 13.95
CA MET A 111 -2.67 -11.26 13.91
C MET A 111 -2.79 -10.45 15.20
N ILE A 112 -3.03 -9.14 15.06
CA ILE A 112 -3.28 -8.24 16.20
C ILE A 112 -4.75 -8.33 16.59
N GLU A 113 -5.06 -9.12 17.62
CA GLU A 113 -6.43 -9.42 18.02
C GLU A 113 -7.22 -8.23 18.58
N ASP A 114 -6.53 -7.26 19.19
CA ASP A 114 -7.10 -6.06 19.79
C ASP A 114 -7.19 -4.87 18.80
N TYR A 115 -6.88 -5.10 17.53
CA TYR A 115 -7.07 -4.10 16.49
C TYR A 115 -8.57 -3.85 16.25
N GLU A 116 -8.97 -2.58 16.34
CA GLU A 116 -10.31 -2.13 15.95
C GLU A 116 -10.35 -1.97 14.43
N GLU A 117 -11.07 -2.88 13.76
CA GLU A 117 -11.20 -2.88 12.30
C GLU A 117 -11.91 -1.61 11.81
N GLU A 118 -11.33 -0.90 10.85
CA GLU A 118 -12.01 0.23 10.16
C GLU A 118 -12.42 -0.15 8.72
N VAL A 119 -11.75 -1.15 8.13
CA VAL A 119 -11.99 -1.64 6.76
C VAL A 119 -12.47 -3.09 6.81
N ALA A 120 -13.53 -3.40 6.07
CA ALA A 120 -14.08 -4.74 5.97
C ALA A 120 -13.08 -5.72 5.34
N PHE A 121 -13.04 -6.94 5.89
CA PHE A 121 -12.14 -7.98 5.43
C PHE A 121 -12.54 -8.56 4.06
N PHE A 122 -11.56 -8.70 3.17
CA PHE A 122 -11.65 -9.53 1.97
C PHE A 122 -10.32 -10.25 1.70
N ALA A 123 -10.37 -11.52 1.28
CA ALA A 123 -9.16 -12.24 0.89
C ALA A 123 -8.66 -11.77 -0.48
N LEU A 124 -7.34 -11.80 -0.67
CA LEU A 124 -6.70 -11.58 -1.96
C LEU A 124 -6.16 -12.92 -2.49
N GLU A 125 -6.80 -13.44 -3.52
CA GLU A 125 -6.41 -14.69 -4.16
C GLU A 125 -5.66 -14.43 -5.46
N THR A 126 -4.66 -15.28 -5.73
CA THR A 126 -3.96 -15.26 -7.00
C THR A 126 -4.81 -15.93 -8.08
N VAL A 127 -5.01 -15.24 -9.20
CA VAL A 127 -5.76 -15.76 -10.35
C VAL A 127 -4.84 -15.90 -11.57
N SER A 128 -5.04 -16.95 -12.34
CA SER A 128 -4.22 -17.31 -13.51
C SER A 128 -4.74 -16.71 -14.84
N GLU A 129 -5.82 -15.94 -14.82
CA GLU A 129 -6.48 -15.47 -16.03
C GLU A 129 -5.81 -14.22 -16.64
N SER A 130 -5.98 -14.07 -17.96
CA SER A 130 -5.37 -13.04 -18.83
C SER A 130 -5.97 -11.64 -18.67
N THR A 131 -6.96 -11.47 -17.80
CA THR A 131 -7.54 -10.18 -17.44
C THR A 131 -7.01 -9.79 -16.07
N HIS A 132 -6.55 -8.54 -15.92
CA HIS A 132 -6.10 -7.99 -14.64
C HIS A 132 -7.05 -8.37 -13.51
N GLY A 133 -6.49 -8.83 -12.39
CA GLY A 133 -7.28 -9.02 -11.18
C GLY A 133 -7.83 -7.68 -10.69
N ASP A 134 -8.97 -7.68 -10.02
CA ASP A 134 -9.65 -6.44 -9.59
C ASP A 134 -8.93 -5.68 -8.46
N PHE A 135 -7.94 -6.30 -7.81
CA PHE A 135 -7.10 -5.63 -6.82
C PHE A 135 -5.77 -5.16 -7.41
N GLY A 136 -5.11 -5.99 -8.20
CA GLY A 136 -3.76 -5.66 -8.65
C GLY A 136 -2.95 -6.83 -9.17
N LYS A 137 -1.63 -6.66 -9.20
CA LYS A 137 -0.66 -7.62 -9.75
C LYS A 137 0.64 -7.62 -8.96
N ILE A 138 1.16 -8.81 -8.64
CA ILE A 138 2.45 -9.01 -7.96
C ILE A 138 3.54 -9.43 -8.96
N GLY A 139 4.66 -8.70 -8.90
CA GLY A 139 5.90 -8.97 -9.63
C GLY A 139 5.75 -8.96 -11.16
N GLY A 140 6.85 -9.25 -11.85
CA GLY A 140 6.89 -9.13 -13.32
C GLY A 140 7.11 -7.68 -13.74
N VAL A 141 6.38 -7.23 -14.77
CA VAL A 141 6.48 -5.87 -15.31
C VAL A 141 5.16 -5.14 -15.04
N PRO A 142 5.17 -3.90 -14.52
CA PRO A 142 3.96 -3.08 -14.35
C PRO A 142 3.29 -2.80 -15.70
N ASP A 143 1.96 -2.70 -15.68
CA ASP A 143 1.17 -2.31 -16.86
C ASP A 143 0.91 -0.81 -16.72
N TRP A 144 1.87 -0.01 -17.20
CA TRP A 144 1.85 1.43 -17.05
C TRP A 144 0.60 2.06 -17.68
N LEU A 145 -0.07 2.91 -16.91
CA LEU A 145 -1.20 3.74 -17.36
C LEU A 145 -0.69 4.84 -18.30
N LEU A 146 0.43 5.46 -17.95
CA LEU A 146 1.11 6.47 -18.74
C LEU A 146 2.46 5.94 -19.24
N GLU A 147 3.56 6.63 -18.92
CA GLU A 147 4.91 6.22 -19.27
C GLU A 147 5.59 5.42 -18.16
N ASP A 148 6.66 4.73 -18.53
CA ASP A 148 7.46 3.93 -17.60
C ASP A 148 8.30 4.85 -16.72
N GLU A 149 7.98 4.87 -15.43
CA GLU A 149 8.66 5.69 -14.41
C GLU A 149 9.47 4.81 -13.43
N SER A 150 9.79 3.56 -13.82
CA SER A 150 10.49 2.61 -12.95
C SER A 150 11.82 3.18 -12.46
N PRO A 151 12.08 3.28 -11.15
CA PRO A 151 13.41 3.63 -10.64
C PRO A 151 14.40 2.47 -10.90
N ALA A 152 15.66 2.80 -11.16
CA ALA A 152 16.72 1.79 -11.28
C ALA A 152 17.33 1.47 -9.91
N THR A 153 17.62 2.49 -9.12
CA THR A 153 18.40 2.37 -7.88
C THR A 153 17.88 3.30 -6.78
N TYR A 154 18.22 2.97 -5.54
CA TYR A 154 18.18 3.83 -4.37
C TYR A 154 19.62 4.10 -3.91
N ALA A 155 19.92 5.36 -3.62
CA ALA A 155 21.24 5.83 -3.22
C ALA A 155 22.35 5.35 -4.17
N THR A 156 22.07 5.35 -5.48
CA THR A 156 22.93 4.95 -6.61
C THR A 156 23.40 3.48 -6.59
N THR A 157 23.16 2.75 -5.51
CA THR A 157 23.86 1.49 -5.22
C THR A 157 22.92 0.32 -4.97
N THR A 158 21.73 0.58 -4.44
CA THR A 158 20.77 -0.47 -4.10
C THR A 158 19.76 -0.60 -5.23
N PRO A 159 19.71 -1.72 -5.97
CA PRO A 159 18.73 -1.87 -7.05
C PRO A 159 17.30 -1.80 -6.54
N MET A 160 16.41 -1.22 -7.34
CA MET A 160 14.97 -1.22 -7.12
C MET A 160 14.31 -2.26 -8.03
N VAL A 161 13.32 -2.98 -7.50
CA VAL A 161 12.53 -3.96 -8.25
C VAL A 161 11.04 -3.68 -8.12
N PHE A 162 10.29 -3.96 -9.18
CA PHE A 162 8.83 -3.86 -9.14
C PHE A 162 8.23 -4.96 -8.25
N LEU A 163 7.30 -4.57 -7.39
CA LEU A 163 6.68 -5.48 -6.42
C LEU A 163 5.20 -5.68 -6.67
N LEU A 164 4.44 -4.59 -6.72
CA LEU A 164 2.98 -4.62 -6.70
C LEU A 164 2.43 -3.45 -7.52
N GLU A 165 1.44 -3.72 -8.35
CA GLU A 165 0.57 -2.72 -8.97
C GLU A 165 -0.80 -2.86 -8.34
N LEU A 166 -1.36 -1.74 -7.88
CA LEU A 166 -2.74 -1.62 -7.41
C LEU A 166 -3.59 -1.03 -8.53
N MET A 167 -4.72 -1.66 -8.83
CA MET A 167 -5.68 -1.14 -9.79
C MET A 167 -6.24 0.22 -9.34
N PRO A 168 -6.63 1.11 -10.27
CA PRO A 168 -7.28 2.35 -9.91
C PRO A 168 -8.67 2.09 -9.31
N CYS A 169 -9.18 3.06 -8.57
CA CYS A 169 -10.55 3.07 -8.03
C CYS A 169 -10.89 1.91 -7.09
N ILE A 170 -9.89 1.28 -6.45
CA ILE A 170 -10.14 0.29 -5.39
C ILE A 170 -10.90 0.96 -4.24
N LYS A 171 -11.99 0.32 -3.81
CA LYS A 171 -12.83 0.78 -2.70
C LYS A 171 -12.57 -0.06 -1.47
N PHE A 172 -12.00 0.55 -0.44
CA PHE A 172 -11.78 -0.09 0.86
C PHE A 172 -13.05 0.09 1.69
N ILE A 173 -13.96 -0.88 1.62
CA ILE A 173 -15.29 -0.79 2.24
C ILE A 173 -15.15 -0.61 3.75
N LYS A 174 -15.81 0.41 4.32
CA LYS A 174 -15.79 0.66 5.76
C LYS A 174 -16.64 -0.36 6.51
N VAL A 175 -16.22 -0.74 7.71
CA VAL A 175 -17.14 -1.44 8.63
C VAL A 175 -18.15 -0.44 9.23
N GLU A 176 -19.23 -0.96 9.80
CA GLU A 176 -20.21 -0.13 10.49
C GLU A 176 -19.56 0.61 11.68
N GLY A 177 -19.83 1.92 11.80
CA GLY A 177 -19.28 2.75 12.87
C GLY A 177 -17.86 3.28 12.62
N ALA A 178 -17.15 2.82 11.59
CA ALA A 178 -15.84 3.36 11.24
C ALA A 178 -15.93 4.85 10.86
N ARG A 179 -14.91 5.62 11.24
CA ARG A 179 -14.89 7.07 11.00
C ARG A 179 -14.83 7.37 9.50
N PRO A 180 -15.41 8.47 9.00
CA PRO A 180 -15.24 8.88 7.61
C PRO A 180 -13.78 9.27 7.32
N GLN A 181 -13.36 9.07 6.07
CA GLN A 181 -12.10 9.61 5.58
C GLN A 181 -12.20 11.13 5.50
N MET A 182 -11.18 11.84 5.96
CA MET A 182 -11.07 13.29 5.75
C MET A 182 -10.58 13.57 4.33
N GLU A 183 -11.26 14.47 3.64
CA GLU A 183 -10.96 14.93 2.28
C GLU A 183 -10.95 16.46 2.24
N LEU A 184 -10.40 17.05 1.17
CA LEU A 184 -10.54 18.49 0.93
C LEU A 184 -11.86 18.74 0.20
N ASP A 185 -12.66 19.66 0.71
CA ASP A 185 -13.87 20.12 0.02
C ASP A 185 -13.52 21.02 -1.19
N ILE A 186 -14.55 21.49 -1.90
CA ILE A 186 -14.38 22.37 -3.06
C ILE A 186 -13.72 23.72 -2.75
N PHE A 187 -13.60 24.07 -1.47
CA PHE A 187 -12.94 25.28 -0.97
C PHE A 187 -11.55 24.99 -0.39
N GLY A 188 -11.09 23.74 -0.44
CA GLY A 188 -9.81 23.30 0.12
C GLY A 188 -9.83 23.10 1.64
N ASN A 189 -10.99 23.04 2.27
CA ASN A 189 -11.09 22.79 3.73
C ASN A 189 -11.23 21.29 4.02
N PRO A 190 -10.62 20.78 5.10
CA PRO A 190 -10.87 19.43 5.57
C PRO A 190 -12.35 19.18 5.89
N SER A 191 -12.93 18.16 5.28
CA SER A 191 -14.32 17.74 5.47
C SER A 191 -14.43 16.20 5.48
N PRO A 192 -15.33 15.61 6.28
CA PRO A 192 -15.54 14.16 6.28
C PRO A 192 -16.24 13.71 4.99
N SER A 193 -15.67 12.70 4.34
CA SER A 193 -16.23 12.03 3.18
C SER A 193 -17.57 11.37 3.50
N PRO A 194 -18.62 11.58 2.68
CA PRO A 194 -19.91 10.90 2.86
C PRO A 194 -19.89 9.44 2.39
N LEU A 195 -18.79 8.97 1.79
CA LEU A 195 -18.71 7.68 1.14
C LEU A 195 -18.62 6.51 2.14
N GLY A 196 -19.19 5.36 1.76
CA GLY A 196 -19.15 4.11 2.53
C GLY A 196 -17.83 3.34 2.44
N TYR A 197 -16.79 3.94 1.86
CA TYR A 197 -15.49 3.33 1.62
C TYR A 197 -14.38 4.38 1.77
N TYR A 198 -13.16 3.92 2.01
CA TYR A 198 -11.96 4.72 1.90
C TYR A 198 -11.33 4.58 0.52
N GLN A 199 -10.55 5.59 0.13
CA GLN A 199 -9.71 5.61 -1.06
C GLN A 199 -8.26 5.83 -0.67
N LEU A 200 -7.38 4.96 -1.15
CA LEU A 200 -5.94 5.12 -1.01
C LEU A 200 -5.42 5.97 -2.18
N PHE A 201 -4.62 7.01 -1.90
CA PHE A 201 -3.95 7.86 -2.89
C PHE A 201 -4.87 8.40 -3.99
N LEU A 202 -6.01 8.97 -3.57
CA LEU A 202 -7.07 9.48 -4.44
C LEU A 202 -7.70 8.43 -5.39
N GLY A 203 -7.44 7.14 -5.16
CA GLY A 203 -7.87 6.05 -6.04
C GLY A 203 -7.03 5.93 -7.31
N ASN A 204 -5.85 6.55 -7.37
CA ASN A 204 -4.93 6.45 -8.51
C ASN A 204 -4.38 5.03 -8.65
N THR A 205 -4.00 4.68 -9.89
CA THR A 205 -3.18 3.47 -10.11
C THR A 205 -1.85 3.66 -9.39
N THR A 206 -1.45 2.67 -8.59
CA THR A 206 -0.25 2.77 -7.75
C THR A 206 0.71 1.63 -8.04
N TYR A 207 1.98 1.95 -8.28
CA TYR A 207 3.05 0.99 -8.50
C TYR A 207 4.05 1.06 -7.34
N LEU A 208 4.33 -0.07 -6.71
CA LEU A 208 5.27 -0.19 -5.60
C LEU A 208 6.57 -0.83 -6.09
N PHE A 209 7.68 -0.17 -5.77
CA PHE A 209 9.03 -0.64 -6.00
C PHE A 209 9.74 -0.83 -4.67
N GLY A 210 10.52 -1.90 -4.55
CA GLY A 210 11.27 -2.23 -3.35
C GLY A 210 12.76 -2.34 -3.56
N THR A 211 13.54 -2.07 -2.51
CA THR A 211 14.99 -2.28 -2.51
C THR A 211 15.35 -3.77 -2.56
N MET A 212 16.38 -4.11 -3.36
CA MET A 212 17.05 -5.40 -3.34
C MET A 212 18.20 -5.39 -2.34
N GLY A 213 17.86 -5.47 -1.05
CA GLY A 213 18.81 -5.42 0.06
C GLY A 213 18.25 -5.96 1.37
N ASN A 214 19.05 -5.85 2.43
CA ASN A 214 18.67 -6.30 3.77
C ASN A 214 17.60 -5.40 4.40
N ASP A 215 17.62 -4.10 4.11
CA ASP A 215 16.69 -3.12 4.63
C ASP A 215 15.62 -2.82 3.57
N PRO A 216 14.41 -3.42 3.68
CA PRO A 216 13.37 -3.24 2.68
C PRO A 216 12.77 -1.83 2.79
N LEU A 217 12.98 -1.02 1.77
CA LEU A 217 12.35 0.29 1.59
C LEU A 217 11.40 0.21 0.39
N ILE A 218 10.32 0.97 0.45
CA ILE A 218 9.29 1.02 -0.60
C ILE A 218 9.19 2.42 -1.15
N TYR A 219 9.19 2.51 -2.48
CA TYR A 219 8.82 3.71 -3.22
C TYR A 219 7.50 3.45 -3.97
N ALA A 220 6.55 4.37 -3.85
CA ALA A 220 5.27 4.32 -4.54
C ALA A 220 5.20 5.40 -5.63
N ILE A 221 4.77 4.99 -6.81
CA ILE A 221 4.48 5.87 -7.94
C ILE A 221 2.97 5.83 -8.16
N THR A 222 2.34 6.98 -8.34
CA THR A 222 0.91 7.07 -8.63
C THR A 222 0.66 7.74 -9.97
N GLN A 223 -0.20 7.15 -10.80
CA GLN A 223 -0.58 7.71 -12.10
C GLN A 223 -2.10 7.88 -12.19
N VAL A 224 -2.54 8.91 -12.92
CA VAL A 224 -3.94 9.31 -13.12
C VAL A 224 -4.25 9.49 -14.60
#